data_AF-A0AAD4WCY3-F1
#
_entry.id   AF-A0AAD4WCY3-F1
#
_cell.length_a   1.000
_cell.length_b   1.000
_cell.length_c   1.000
_cell.angle_alpha   90.00
_cell.angle_beta   90.00
_cell.angle_gamma   90.00
#
_symmetry.space_group_name_H-M   'P 1'
#
loop_
_entity.id
_entity.type
_entity.pdbx_description
1 polymer ?
#
loop_
_entity_poly.entity_id
_entity_poly.type
_entity_poly.pdbx_seq_one_letter_code
_entity_poly.pdbx_strand_id
1 'polypeptide(L)'
;MRKLVFIPAPIIGHLVSTVEIAKQLSAGDHQLFITVFIMKLSFDQLFINYPEAHVDTRNTGPSSFFKTFVENHKTHARDAVYESTQSESNQARLVGPVINMFYTTMIDVTDAFRVPSYMFFTSNFRCLAFLLHLLTLRD
;
A
#
# COMPACT_ATOMS: atom_id res chain seq x y z
N MET A 1 -9.38 -16.66 14.92
CA MET A 1 -8.22 -15.78 14.68
C MET A 1 -8.55 -14.84 13.52
N ARG A 2 -7.95 -13.65 13.47
CA ARG A 2 -8.18 -12.60 12.48
C ARG A 2 -6.87 -12.26 11.78
N LYS A 3 -6.93 -11.97 10.48
CA LYS A 3 -5.74 -11.64 9.69
C LYS A 3 -5.86 -10.30 8.99
N LEU A 4 -4.82 -9.47 9.07
CA LEU A 4 -4.66 -8.23 8.30
C LEU A 4 -3.41 -8.33 7.43
N VAL A 5 -3.50 -7.80 6.21
CA VAL A 5 -2.36 -7.72 5.29
C VAL A 5 -2.04 -6.26 5.00
N PHE A 6 -0.89 -5.78 5.47
CA PHE A 6 -0.43 -4.42 5.22
C PHE A 6 0.34 -4.35 3.90
N ILE A 7 0.01 -3.36 3.07
CA ILE A 7 0.65 -3.07 1.78
C ILE A 7 1.22 -1.64 1.86
N PRO A 8 2.42 -1.47 2.48
CA PRO A 8 3.08 -0.18 2.58
C PRO A 8 3.66 0.29 1.25
N ALA A 9 3.80 1.61 1.08
CA ALA A 9 4.66 2.15 0.04
C ALA A 9 6.14 1.79 0.32
N PRO A 10 6.94 1.44 -0.70
CA PRO A 10 8.33 0.99 -0.60
C PRO A 10 9.29 2.17 -0.44
N ILE A 11 8.89 3.13 0.40
CA ILE A 11 9.69 4.27 0.83
C ILE A 11 9.95 4.06 2.32
N ILE A 12 11.19 4.24 2.76
CA ILE A 12 11.63 3.90 4.13
C ILE A 12 10.70 4.49 5.20
N GLY A 13 10.32 5.76 5.11
CA GLY A 13 9.41 6.39 6.08
C GLY A 13 8.01 5.76 6.15
N HIS A 14 7.51 5.26 5.01
CA HIS A 14 6.23 4.57 4.93
C HIS A 14 6.31 3.17 5.55
N LEU A 15 7.41 2.44 5.30
CA LEU A 15 7.65 1.12 5.86
C LEU A 15 7.76 1.18 7.38
N VAL A 16 8.57 2.10 7.92
CA VAL A 16 8.75 2.27 9.37
C VAL A 16 7.41 2.53 10.05
N SER A 17 6.62 3.48 9.53
CA SER A 17 5.31 3.83 10.08
C SER A 17 4.33 2.66 10.03
N THR A 18 4.36 1.87 8.95
CA THR A 18 3.50 0.70 8.77
C THR A 18 3.86 -0.43 9.73
N VAL A 19 5.16 -0.70 9.92
CA VAL A 19 5.62 -1.71 10.87
C VAL A 19 5.29 -1.30 12.31
N GLU A 20 5.39 -0.01 12.64
CA GLU A 20 5.08 0.49 13.97
C GLU A 20 3.59 0.29 14.31
N ILE A 21 2.67 0.68 13.41
CA ILE A 21 1.25 0.45 13.63
C ILE A 21 0.89 -1.04 13.66
N ALA A 22 1.53 -1.86 12.81
CA ALA A 22 1.35 -3.31 12.83
C ALA A 22 1.76 -3.90 14.19
N LYS A 23 2.91 -3.49 14.75
CA LYS A 23 3.34 -3.91 16.09
C LYS A 23 2.33 -3.52 17.17
N GLN A 24 1.86 -2.27 17.14
CA GLN A 24 0.89 -1.78 18.13
C GLN A 24 -0.43 -2.56 18.07
N LEU A 25 -0.93 -2.84 16.87
CA LEU A 25 -2.15 -3.63 16.68
C LEU A 25 -1.99 -5.09 17.13
N SER A 26 -0.85 -5.71 16.80
CA SER A 26 -0.57 -7.09 17.21
C SER A 26 -0.39 -7.21 18.73
N ALA A 27 0.23 -6.22 19.38
CA ALA A 27 0.37 -6.19 20.84
C ALA A 27 -0.96 -6.02 21.58
N GLY A 28 -1.92 -5.30 20.98
CA GLY A 28 -3.25 -5.09 21.55
C GLY A 28 -4.21 -6.28 21.40
N ASP A 29 -3.93 -7.23 20.51
CA ASP A 29 -4.88 -8.27 20.12
C ASP A 29 -4.18 -9.60 19.78
N HIS A 30 -4.14 -10.51 20.75
CA HIS A 30 -3.50 -11.82 20.61
C HIS A 30 -4.14 -12.73 19.55
N GLN A 31 -5.34 -12.39 19.07
CA GLN A 31 -6.01 -13.14 18.00
C GLN A 31 -5.77 -12.53 16.61
N LEU A 32 -5.00 -11.44 16.53
CA LEU A 32 -4.69 -10.73 15.30
C LEU A 32 -3.31 -11.12 14.75
N PHE A 33 -3.32 -11.72 13.57
CA PHE A 33 -2.14 -12.01 12.77
C PHE A 33 -1.97 -10.94 11.70
N ILE A 34 -0.75 -10.42 11.57
CA ILE A 34 -0.44 -9.35 10.63
C ILE A 34 0.66 -9.80 9.70
N THR A 35 0.38 -9.69 8.40
CA THR A 35 1.37 -9.88 7.33
C THR A 35 1.71 -8.53 6.73
N VAL A 36 2.98 -8.21 6.55
CA VAL A 36 3.42 -6.98 5.86
C VAL A 36 4.01 -7.36 4.51
N PHE A 37 3.35 -6.96 3.43
CA PHE A 37 3.77 -7.23 2.06
C PHE A 37 4.67 -6.10 1.55
N ILE A 38 5.99 -6.33 1.56
CA ILE A 38 6.98 -5.35 1.14
C ILE A 38 7.31 -5.57 -0.35
N MET A 39 6.95 -4.58 -1.17
CA MET A 39 7.40 -4.53 -2.56
C MET A 39 8.82 -3.95 -2.63
N LYS A 40 9.65 -4.49 -3.53
CA LYS A 40 11.01 -3.99 -3.73
C LYS A 40 10.98 -2.84 -4.74
N LEU A 41 11.31 -1.64 -4.28
CA LEU A 41 11.54 -0.50 -5.15
C LEU A 41 13.05 -0.29 -5.32
N SER A 42 13.52 -0.30 -6.56
CA SER A 42 14.89 0.09 -6.87
C SER A 42 14.96 1.62 -6.89
N PHE A 43 15.68 2.23 -5.93
CA PHE A 43 15.84 3.68 -5.85
C PHE A 43 16.44 4.28 -7.14
N ASP A 44 17.25 3.52 -7.88
CA ASP A 44 17.75 3.93 -9.19
C ASP A 44 16.62 4.30 -10.16
N GLN A 45 15.49 3.59 -10.12
CA GLN A 45 14.33 3.88 -10.98
C GLN A 45 13.58 5.17 -10.55
N LEU A 46 13.72 5.59 -9.30
CA LEU A 46 13.12 6.82 -8.78
C LEU A 46 13.93 8.06 -9.17
N PHE A 47 15.26 7.94 -9.24
CA PHE A 47 16.17 9.06 -9.56
C PHE A 47 16.51 9.19 -11.06
N ILE A 48 16.55 8.09 -11.82
CA ILE A 48 16.90 8.12 -13.27
C ILE A 48 15.77 8.77 -14.12
N ASN A 49 14.55 8.91 -13.60
CA ASN A 49 13.45 9.59 -14.30
C ASN A 49 13.52 11.14 -14.25
N TYR A 50 14.62 11.74 -13.79
CA TYR A 50 14.94 13.13 -14.11
C TYR A 50 15.69 13.17 -15.45
N PRO A 51 15.10 13.69 -16.53
CA PRO A 51 15.72 13.60 -17.84
C PRO A 51 16.80 14.67 -18.00
N GLU A 52 18.07 14.26 -17.96
CA GLU A 52 19.02 14.82 -18.91
C GLU A 52 18.74 14.18 -20.27
N ALA A 53 18.45 15.04 -21.25
CA ALA A 53 18.28 14.78 -22.68
C ALA A 53 16.98 14.08 -23.16
N HIS A 54 16.12 14.90 -23.79
CA HIS A 54 15.24 14.60 -24.92
C HIS A 54 14.68 13.17 -25.04
N VAL A 55 13.64 12.85 -24.27
CA VAL A 55 12.67 11.78 -24.57
C VAL A 55 11.27 12.35 -24.38
N ASP A 56 10.37 12.07 -25.32
CA ASP A 56 8.99 12.56 -25.46
C ASP A 56 8.26 12.71 -24.10
N THR A 57 8.29 13.93 -23.56
CA THR A 57 7.79 14.33 -22.24
C THR A 57 6.27 14.47 -22.23
N ARG A 58 5.55 13.35 -22.27
CA ARG A 58 4.09 13.40 -22.09
C ARG A 58 3.54 12.66 -20.87
N ASN A 59 4.32 11.85 -20.14
CA ASN A 59 3.78 11.07 -19.00
C ASN A 59 4.81 10.62 -17.93
N THR A 60 5.84 11.41 -17.62
CA THR A 60 6.91 11.04 -16.65
C THR A 60 6.86 11.90 -15.37
N GLY A 61 5.72 11.90 -14.69
CA GLY A 61 5.61 12.47 -13.35
C GLY A 61 5.87 11.40 -12.27
N PRO A 62 6.27 11.77 -11.04
CA PRO A 62 6.36 10.83 -9.93
C PRO A 62 5.07 10.03 -9.74
N SER A 63 3.91 10.65 -9.97
CA SER A 63 2.59 10.02 -9.91
C SER A 63 2.37 8.92 -10.97
N SER A 64 2.83 9.11 -12.21
CA SER A 64 2.69 8.09 -13.27
C SER A 64 3.64 6.93 -13.04
N PHE A 65 4.84 7.18 -12.49
CA PHE A 65 5.76 6.15 -12.06
C PHE A 65 5.14 5.26 -10.96
N PHE A 66 4.61 5.86 -9.89
CA PHE A 66 3.95 5.08 -8.84
C PHE A 66 2.75 4.30 -9.38
N LYS A 67 1.94 4.89 -10.27
CA LYS A 67 0.82 4.19 -10.90
C LYS A 67 1.31 2.94 -11.65
N THR A 68 2.25 3.08 -12.57
CA THR A 68 2.79 1.95 -13.34
C THR A 68 3.46 0.90 -12.45
N PHE A 69 4.22 1.34 -11.44
CA PHE A 69 4.81 0.44 -10.46
C PHE A 69 3.75 -0.39 -9.76
N VAL A 70 2.66 0.22 -9.29
CA VAL A 70 1.58 -0.49 -8.60
C VAL A 70 0.88 -1.46 -9.52
N GLU A 71 0.52 -1.03 -10.73
CA GLU A 71 -0.15 -1.90 -11.71
C GLU A 71 0.68 -3.17 -11.98
N ASN A 72 2.00 -3.04 -12.14
CA ASN A 72 2.89 -4.18 -12.37
C ASN A 72 2.97 -5.15 -11.18
N HIS A 73 2.68 -4.69 -9.96
CA HIS A 73 2.74 -5.51 -8.75
C HIS A 73 1.37 -6.02 -8.29
N LYS A 74 0.27 -5.67 -8.98
CA LYS A 74 -1.09 -6.07 -8.60
C LYS A 74 -1.26 -7.58 -8.51
N THR A 75 -0.76 -8.32 -9.50
CA THR A 75 -0.81 -9.78 -9.52
C THR A 75 -0.04 -10.38 -8.34
N HIS A 76 1.18 -9.91 -8.10
CA HIS A 76 1.99 -10.35 -6.95
C HIS A 76 1.34 -10.03 -5.60
N ALA A 77 0.70 -8.87 -5.45
CA ALA A 77 -0.04 -8.54 -4.24
C ALA A 77 -1.26 -9.45 -4.05
N ARG A 78 -2.00 -9.74 -5.13
CA ARG A 78 -3.12 -10.69 -5.13
C ARG A 78 -2.67 -12.08 -4.69
N ASP A 79 -1.60 -12.58 -5.28
CA ASP A 79 -1.05 -13.89 -4.99
C ASP A 79 -0.54 -13.94 -3.55
N ALA A 80 0.12 -12.90 -3.06
CA ALA A 80 0.56 -12.83 -1.66
C ALA A 80 -0.63 -12.84 -0.68
N VAL A 81 -1.72 -12.13 -0.96
CA VAL A 81 -2.94 -12.17 -0.13
C VAL A 81 -3.55 -13.58 -0.17
N TYR A 82 -3.60 -14.20 -1.35
CA TYR A 82 -4.11 -15.56 -1.53
C TYR A 82 -3.27 -16.61 -0.79
N GLU A 83 -1.96 -16.59 -0.95
CA GLU A 83 -1.02 -17.48 -0.23
C GLU A 83 -1.07 -17.25 1.27
N SER A 84 -1.24 -16.00 1.72
CA SER A 84 -1.43 -15.71 3.14
C SER A 84 -2.73 -16.29 3.69
N THR A 85 -3.75 -16.48 2.84
CA THR A 85 -5.02 -17.10 3.21
C THR A 85 -4.93 -18.63 3.26
N GLN A 86 -4.06 -19.24 2.45
CA GLN A 86 -3.87 -20.70 2.39
C GLN A 86 -2.79 -21.24 3.34
N SER A 87 -1.73 -20.48 3.61
CA SER A 87 -0.53 -20.96 4.34
C SER A 87 -0.74 -21.16 5.85
N GLU A 88 -1.83 -20.67 6.44
CA GLU A 88 -2.14 -20.86 7.86
C GLU A 88 -3.39 -21.72 8.00
N SER A 89 -3.21 -22.96 8.46
CA SER A 89 -4.24 -24.01 8.59
C SER A 89 -5.62 -23.45 8.99
N ASN A 90 -6.53 -23.26 8.03
CA ASN A 90 -7.99 -23.13 8.15
C ASN A 90 -8.63 -22.29 9.30
N GLN A 91 -7.89 -21.47 10.07
CA GLN A 91 -8.42 -20.91 11.34
C GLN A 91 -8.40 -19.38 11.44
N ALA A 92 -7.65 -18.69 10.60
CA ALA A 92 -7.58 -17.23 10.59
C ALA A 92 -8.44 -16.63 9.46
N ARG A 93 -9.50 -15.90 9.83
CA ARG A 93 -10.34 -15.18 8.87
C ARG A 93 -9.62 -13.91 8.41
N LEU A 94 -9.41 -13.76 7.11
CA LEU A 94 -8.95 -12.50 6.52
C LEU A 94 -9.99 -11.40 6.83
N VAL A 95 -9.55 -10.34 7.50
CA VAL A 95 -10.38 -9.18 7.86
C VAL A 95 -10.31 -8.09 6.80
N GLY A 96 -9.17 -7.99 6.12
CA GLY A 96 -8.98 -7.05 5.05
C GLY A 96 -7.52 -6.64 4.89
N PRO A 97 -7.17 -6.07 3.74
CA PRO A 97 -5.88 -5.44 3.55
C PRO A 97 -5.88 -3.99 4.06
N VAL A 98 -4.71 -3.55 4.53
CA VAL A 98 -4.44 -2.18 4.93
C VAL A 98 -3.48 -1.58 3.90
N ILE A 99 -3.97 -0.66 3.08
CA ILE A 99 -3.31 -0.17 1.88
C ILE A 99 -2.83 1.27 2.11
N ASN A 100 -1.62 1.60 1.64
CA ASN A 100 -1.14 2.98 1.66
C ASN A 100 -1.95 3.88 0.69
N MET A 101 -2.13 5.17 1.01
CA MET A 101 -2.86 6.12 0.15
C MET A 101 -2.34 6.20 -1.29
N PHE A 102 -1.05 5.93 -1.55
CA PHE A 102 -0.53 5.90 -2.93
C PHE A 102 -0.99 4.69 -3.75
N TYR A 103 -1.59 3.68 -3.10
CA TYR A 103 -1.89 2.37 -3.65
C TYR A 103 -3.38 2.10 -3.75
N THR A 104 -4.19 3.14 -3.91
CA THR A 104 -5.65 3.00 -4.09
C THR A 104 -6.04 2.08 -5.25
N THR A 105 -5.23 1.96 -6.30
CA THR A 105 -5.51 1.03 -7.40
C THR A 105 -5.45 -0.44 -6.98
N MET A 106 -4.85 -0.75 -5.82
CA MET A 106 -4.90 -2.10 -5.23
C MET A 106 -6.26 -2.41 -4.61
N ILE A 107 -7.15 -1.44 -4.38
CA ILE A 107 -8.49 -1.71 -3.84
C ILE A 107 -9.26 -2.68 -4.76
N ASP A 108 -9.14 -2.54 -6.07
CA ASP A 108 -9.80 -3.43 -7.04
C ASP A 108 -9.34 -4.90 -6.88
N VAL A 109 -8.07 -5.11 -6.53
CA VAL A 109 -7.53 -6.46 -6.27
C VAL A 109 -8.18 -7.08 -5.04
N THR A 110 -8.59 -6.25 -4.09
CA THR A 110 -9.10 -6.66 -2.79
C THR A 110 -10.59 -6.97 -2.82
N ASP A 111 -11.31 -6.39 -3.79
CA ASP A 111 -12.72 -6.69 -4.05
C ASP A 111 -12.95 -8.18 -4.36
N ALA A 112 -11.98 -8.83 -5.00
CA ALA A 112 -11.99 -10.28 -5.27
C ALA A 112 -12.12 -11.15 -3.99
N PHE A 113 -11.69 -10.63 -2.84
CA PHE A 113 -11.71 -11.36 -1.57
C PHE A 113 -12.98 -11.09 -0.74
N ARG A 114 -13.89 -10.22 -1.20
CA ARG A 114 -15.14 -9.85 -0.51
C ARG A 114 -14.93 -9.38 0.94
N VAL A 115 -13.80 -8.71 1.19
CA VAL A 115 -13.44 -8.12 2.49
C VAL A 115 -13.25 -6.62 2.34
N PRO A 116 -13.53 -5.82 3.38
CA PRO A 116 -13.29 -4.38 3.32
C PRO A 116 -11.79 -4.08 3.21
N SER A 117 -11.47 -2.99 2.51
CA SER A 117 -10.13 -2.43 2.45
C SER A 117 -9.99 -1.22 3.37
N TYR A 118 -8.89 -1.18 4.10
CA TYR A 118 -8.57 -0.09 5.01
C TYR A 118 -7.44 0.75 4.42
N MET A 119 -7.52 2.07 4.57
CA MET A 119 -6.46 2.97 4.12
C MET A 119 -5.61 3.42 5.31
N PHE A 120 -4.29 3.34 5.16
CA PHE A 120 -3.33 3.91 6.11
C PHE A 120 -2.57 5.07 5.48
N PHE A 121 -2.77 6.27 6.05
CA PHE A 121 -2.02 7.46 5.69
C PHE A 121 -0.83 7.61 6.65
N THR A 122 0.37 7.43 6.12
CA THR A 122 1.62 7.39 6.91
C THR A 122 2.09 8.77 7.38
N SER A 123 1.52 9.84 6.84
CA SER A 123 1.84 11.21 7.23
C SER A 123 0.88 11.71 8.32
N ASN A 124 1.22 12.83 8.96
CA ASN A 124 0.41 13.40 10.02
C ASN A 124 -0.97 13.89 9.53
N PHE A 125 -1.91 14.02 10.47
CA PHE A 125 -3.29 14.45 10.17
C PHE A 125 -3.37 15.86 9.56
N ARG A 126 -2.40 16.75 9.81
CA ARG A 126 -2.38 18.10 9.21
C ARG A 126 -2.11 18.04 7.71
N CYS A 127 -1.22 17.15 7.28
CA CYS A 127 -0.98 16.89 5.86
C CYS A 127 -2.24 16.32 5.20
N LEU A 128 -2.94 15.38 5.85
CA LEU A 128 -4.21 14.86 5.35
C LEU A 128 -5.27 15.95 5.24
N ALA A 129 -5.45 16.75 6.30
CA ALA A 129 -6.40 17.85 6.33
C ALA A 129 -6.11 18.88 5.23
N PHE A 130 -4.83 19.17 4.99
CA PHE A 130 -4.41 20.04 3.91
C PHE A 130 -4.76 19.46 2.53
N LEU A 131 -4.47 18.19 2.28
CA LEU A 131 -4.83 17.53 1.01
C LEU A 131 -6.35 17.52 0.78
N LEU A 132 -7.13 17.22 1.82
CA LEU A 132 -8.60 17.27 1.76
C LEU A 132 -9.11 18.69 1.48
N HIS A 133 -8.51 19.71 2.10
CA HIS A 133 -8.86 21.10 1.83
C HIS A 133 -8.57 21.48 0.37
N LEU A 134 -7.44 21.06 -0.19
CA LEU A 134 -7.14 21.31 -1.61
C LEU A 134 -8.17 20.67 -2.55
N LEU A 135 -8.72 19.50 -2.22
CA LEU A 135 -9.80 18.90 -3.00
C LEU A 135 -11.04 19.79 -3.02
N THR A 136 -11.43 20.35 -1.86
CA THR A 136 -12.59 21.26 -1.79
C THR A 136 -12.45 22.57 -2.56
N LEU A 137 -11.22 22.93 -2.95
CA LEU A 137 -10.95 24.12 -3.76
C LEU A 137 -10.97 23.82 -5.27
N ARG A 138 -10.93 22.53 -5.65
CA ARG A 138 -10.86 22.07 -7.04
C ARG A 138 -12.23 21.67 -7.60
N ASP A 139 -13.19 21.47 -6.72
CA ASP A 139 -14.62 21.28 -6.99
C ASP A 139 -15.36 22.63 -6.97
#